data_AF-A0A482UJJ3-F1
#
_entry.id   AF-A0A482UJJ3-F1
#
_cell.length_a   1.000
_cell.length_b   1.000
_cell.length_c   1.000
_cell.angle_alpha   90.00
_cell.angle_beta   90.00
_cell.angle_gamma   90.00
#
_symmetry.space_group_name_H-M   'P 1'
#
loop_
_entity.id
_entity.type
_entity.pdbx_description
1 polymer ?
#
loop_
_entity_poly.entity_id
_entity_poly.type
_entity_poly.pdbx_seq_one_letter_code
_entity_poly.pdbx_strand_id
1 'polypeptide(L)'
;YKLDNVANHFINLKKNDVTPNEIFALFKGDSSDRKKLAEYCVQDCALCNILMIKLETIANNIGMSNVCSVPLSYIFLRGQGIKIFSLVAKQCKNDNFLIPNISKSWDINDNDDDNNQDTGFEGATVLEPETGVYIKDPVSVFDYASLYPSLIP
;
A
#
# COMPACT_ATOMS: atom_id res chain seq x y z
N TYR A 1 -8.97 -9.25 4.15
CA TYR A 1 -9.31 -8.64 2.84
C TYR A 1 -9.97 -9.64 1.91
N LYS A 2 -11.12 -10.21 2.29
CA LYS A 2 -11.95 -11.00 1.35
C LYS A 2 -12.82 -10.04 0.55
N LEU A 3 -13.13 -10.38 -0.70
CA LEU A 3 -13.97 -9.54 -1.57
C LEU A 3 -15.31 -9.19 -0.91
N ASP A 4 -15.96 -10.14 -0.25
CA ASP A 4 -17.24 -9.91 0.45
C ASP A 4 -17.11 -8.85 1.57
N ASN A 5 -16.10 -8.96 2.43
CA ASN A 5 -15.88 -7.99 3.50
C ASN A 5 -15.56 -6.58 2.95
N VAL A 6 -14.76 -6.51 1.88
CA VAL A 6 -14.36 -5.23 1.26
C VAL A 6 -15.56 -4.60 0.55
N ALA A 7 -16.34 -5.39 -0.18
CA ALA A 7 -17.58 -4.95 -0.81
C ALA A 7 -18.57 -4.45 0.26
N ASN A 8 -18.81 -5.21 1.31
CA ASN A 8 -19.72 -4.78 2.36
C ASN A 8 -19.24 -3.48 3.04
N HIS A 9 -17.93 -3.34 3.30
CA HIS A 9 -17.39 -2.15 3.94
C HIS A 9 -17.48 -0.87 3.08
N PHE A 10 -17.17 -0.95 1.78
CA PHE A 10 -17.09 0.24 0.93
C PHE A 10 -18.36 0.56 0.13
N ILE A 11 -19.17 -0.46 -0.18
CA ILE A 11 -20.35 -0.34 -1.05
C ILE A 11 -21.64 -0.90 -0.42
N ASN A 12 -21.60 -1.44 0.81
CA ASN A 12 -22.75 -2.04 1.52
C ASN A 12 -23.46 -3.14 0.69
N LEU A 13 -22.74 -3.79 -0.22
CA LEU A 13 -23.25 -4.92 -1.00
C LEU A 13 -22.72 -6.22 -0.42
N LYS A 14 -23.62 -7.20 -0.29
CA LYS A 14 -23.29 -8.55 0.16
C LYS A 14 -23.11 -9.47 -1.03
N LYS A 15 -22.01 -10.22 -1.05
CA LYS A 15 -21.75 -11.24 -2.06
C LYS A 15 -22.56 -12.50 -1.73
N ASN A 16 -23.15 -13.13 -2.75
CA ASN A 16 -23.71 -14.47 -2.60
C ASN A 16 -22.58 -15.49 -2.80
N ASP A 17 -21.87 -15.87 -1.74
CA ASP A 17 -20.69 -16.73 -1.86
C ASP A 17 -21.07 -18.20 -2.10
N VAL A 18 -20.29 -18.90 -2.93
CA VAL A 18 -20.44 -20.33 -3.22
C VAL A 18 -19.17 -21.03 -2.75
N THR A 19 -19.29 -22.08 -1.94
CA THR A 19 -18.09 -22.77 -1.44
C THR A 19 -17.40 -23.55 -2.56
N PRO A 20 -16.07 -23.73 -2.51
CA PRO A 20 -15.33 -24.46 -3.56
C PRO A 20 -15.87 -25.86 -3.85
N ASN A 21 -16.38 -26.56 -2.84
CA ASN A 21 -16.96 -27.90 -2.99
C ASN A 21 -18.30 -27.88 -3.74
N GLU A 22 -19.09 -26.82 -3.56
CA GLU A 22 -20.39 -26.67 -4.21
C GLU A 22 -20.26 -26.31 -5.69
N ILE A 23 -19.17 -25.67 -6.11
CA ILE A 23 -18.95 -25.27 -7.51
C ILE A 23 -19.05 -26.48 -8.46
N PHE A 24 -18.37 -27.58 -8.13
CA PHE A 24 -18.37 -28.78 -8.98
C PHE A 24 -19.72 -29.49 -8.98
N ALA A 25 -20.44 -29.46 -7.86
CA ALA A 25 -21.78 -30.02 -7.75
C ALA A 25 -22.78 -29.20 -8.58
N LEU A 26 -22.76 -27.87 -8.44
CA LEU A 26 -23.64 -26.94 -9.16
C LEU A 26 -23.40 -26.97 -10.68
N PHE A 27 -22.15 -27.18 -11.10
CA PHE A 27 -21.83 -27.29 -12.52
C PHE A 27 -22.42 -28.56 -13.16
N LYS A 28 -22.35 -29.70 -12.46
CA LYS A 28 -22.85 -31.01 -12.91
C LYS A 28 -24.37 -31.18 -12.74
N GLY A 29 -25.02 -30.27 -12.00
CA GLY A 29 -26.45 -30.30 -11.74
C GLY A 29 -27.31 -29.80 -12.92
N ASP A 30 -28.44 -29.21 -12.59
CA ASP A 30 -29.44 -28.79 -13.57
C ASP A 30 -29.16 -27.39 -14.15
N SER A 31 -29.97 -26.97 -15.12
CA SER A 31 -29.88 -25.63 -15.69
C SER A 31 -30.02 -24.52 -14.63
N SER A 32 -30.78 -24.76 -13.56
CA SER A 32 -30.95 -23.83 -12.44
C SER A 32 -29.65 -23.66 -11.63
N ASP A 33 -28.92 -24.75 -11.39
CA ASP A 33 -27.68 -24.73 -10.63
C ASP A 33 -26.55 -24.04 -11.41
N ARG A 34 -26.48 -24.31 -12.72
CA ARG A 34 -25.57 -23.59 -13.62
C ARG A 34 -25.90 -22.09 -13.68
N LYS A 35 -27.18 -21.71 -13.60
CA LYS A 35 -27.57 -20.29 -13.53
C LYS A 35 -27.04 -19.62 -12.25
N LYS A 36 -27.21 -20.25 -11.08
CA LYS A 36 -26.67 -19.72 -9.81
C LYS A 36 -25.15 -19.54 -9.87
N LEU A 37 -24.44 -20.53 -10.43
CA LEU A 37 -23.00 -20.45 -10.62
C LEU A 37 -22.60 -19.32 -11.58
N ALA A 38 -23.35 -19.11 -12.65
CA ALA A 38 -23.12 -18.01 -13.58
C ALA A 38 -23.35 -16.64 -12.91
N GLU A 39 -24.42 -16.49 -12.13
CA GLU A 39 -24.71 -15.27 -11.36
C GLU A 39 -23.60 -14.96 -10.35
N TYR A 40 -23.09 -15.98 -9.65
CA TYR A 40 -21.93 -15.87 -8.76
C TYR A 40 -20.69 -15.31 -9.49
N CYS A 41 -20.32 -15.90 -10.63
CA CYS A 41 -19.15 -15.46 -11.41
C CYS A 41 -19.30 -14.03 -11.94
N VAL A 42 -20.49 -13.67 -12.42
CA VAL A 42 -20.78 -12.31 -12.91
C VAL A 42 -20.72 -11.31 -11.77
N GLN A 43 -21.27 -11.66 -10.59
CA GLN A 43 -21.24 -10.80 -9.41
C GLN A 43 -19.80 -10.51 -8.97
N ASP A 44 -18.91 -11.49 -8.94
CA ASP A 44 -17.50 -11.30 -8.55
C ASP A 44 -16.77 -10.29 -9.45
N CYS A 45 -16.94 -10.41 -10.77
CA CYS A 45 -16.37 -9.46 -11.72
C CYS A 45 -16.98 -8.07 -11.58
N ALA A 46 -18.29 -7.98 -11.41
CA ALA A 46 -19.00 -6.71 -11.27
C ALA A 46 -18.58 -5.97 -9.99
N LEU A 47 -18.48 -6.67 -8.86
CA LEU A 47 -18.04 -6.09 -7.58
C LEU A 47 -16.62 -5.54 -7.67
N CYS A 48 -15.69 -6.27 -8.31
CA CYS A 48 -14.33 -5.78 -8.54
C CYS A 48 -14.30 -4.47 -9.32
N ASN A 49 -15.08 -4.37 -10.41
CA ASN A 49 -15.15 -3.15 -11.22
C ASN A 49 -15.76 -1.98 -10.42
N ILE A 50 -16.84 -2.22 -9.69
CA ILE A 50 -17.51 -1.20 -8.87
C ILE A 50 -16.55 -0.70 -7.78
N LEU A 51 -15.85 -1.60 -7.09
CA LEU A 51 -14.86 -1.22 -6.06
C LEU A 51 -13.72 -0.39 -6.65
N MET A 52 -13.22 -0.78 -7.82
CA MET A 52 -12.15 -0.05 -8.51
C MET A 52 -12.56 1.38 -8.87
N ILE A 53 -13.81 1.57 -9.29
CA ILE A 53 -14.39 2.90 -9.55
C ILE A 53 -14.59 3.66 -8.23
N LYS A 54 -15.20 3.03 -7.23
CA LYS A 54 -15.53 3.66 -5.95
C LYS A 54 -14.31 4.17 -5.17
N LEU A 55 -13.21 3.43 -5.25
CA LEU A 55 -11.93 3.77 -4.62
C LEU A 55 -11.02 4.61 -5.53
N GLU A 56 -11.46 4.90 -6.75
CA GLU A 56 -10.72 5.66 -7.77
C GLU A 56 -9.29 5.12 -7.98
N THR A 57 -9.11 3.80 -7.82
CA THR A 57 -7.78 3.17 -7.71
C THR A 57 -6.93 3.44 -8.95
N ILE A 58 -7.54 3.43 -10.15
CA ILE A 58 -6.84 3.72 -11.40
C ILE A 58 -6.38 5.18 -11.44
N ALA A 59 -7.27 6.13 -11.15
CA ALA A 59 -6.96 7.56 -11.22
C ALA A 59 -5.87 7.93 -10.21
N ASN A 60 -5.99 7.45 -8.97
CA ASN A 60 -5.00 7.65 -7.92
C ASN A 60 -3.63 7.07 -8.28
N ASN A 61 -3.60 5.87 -8.89
CA ASN A 61 -2.34 5.24 -9.28
C ASN A 61 -1.71 5.90 -10.52
N ILE A 62 -2.51 6.40 -11.47
CA ILE A 62 -2.00 7.22 -12.58
C ILE A 62 -1.40 8.53 -12.04
N GLY A 63 -2.08 9.19 -11.09
CA GLY A 63 -1.57 10.38 -10.41
C GLY A 63 -0.20 10.12 -9.77
N MET A 64 -0.10 9.05 -8.99
CA MET A 64 1.17 8.64 -8.36
C MET A 64 2.25 8.31 -9.40
N SER A 65 1.90 7.61 -10.48
CA SER A 65 2.82 7.26 -11.57
C SER A 65 3.43 8.51 -12.22
N ASN A 66 2.59 9.52 -12.48
CA ASN A 66 3.00 10.78 -13.08
C ASN A 66 3.89 11.59 -12.13
N VAL A 67 3.50 11.70 -10.86
CA VAL A 67 4.29 12.40 -9.83
C VAL A 67 5.66 11.74 -9.69
N CYS A 68 5.72 10.42 -9.51
CA CYS A 68 6.98 9.70 -9.33
C CYS A 68 7.78 9.51 -10.63
N SER A 69 7.24 9.89 -11.79
CA SER A 69 7.86 9.69 -13.10
C SER A 69 8.27 8.23 -13.34
N VAL A 70 7.37 7.29 -13.05
CA VAL A 70 7.57 5.83 -13.28
C VAL A 70 6.48 5.28 -14.20
N PRO A 71 6.67 4.10 -14.83
CA PRO A 71 5.59 3.41 -15.52
C PRO A 71 4.47 3.02 -14.55
N LEU A 72 3.21 3.06 -15.01
CA LEU A 72 2.05 2.72 -14.17
C LEU A 72 2.15 1.32 -13.56
N SER A 73 2.71 0.36 -14.28
CA SER A 73 2.94 -1.00 -13.79
C SER A 73 3.82 -1.05 -12.53
N TYR A 74 4.74 -0.09 -12.34
CA TYR A 74 5.61 -0.04 -11.16
C TYR A 74 4.85 0.35 -9.89
N ILE A 75 3.71 1.03 -10.01
CA ILE A 75 2.87 1.37 -8.85
C ILE A 75 2.33 0.10 -8.18
N PHE A 76 2.07 -0.95 -8.96
CA PHE A 76 1.53 -2.23 -8.49
C PHE A 76 2.62 -3.28 -8.21
N LEU A 77 3.68 -3.30 -9.03
CA LEU A 77 4.67 -4.38 -9.03
C LEU A 77 5.95 -4.06 -8.25
N ARG A 78 6.18 -2.80 -7.87
CA ARG A 78 7.42 -2.35 -7.20
C ARG A 78 7.12 -1.58 -5.92
N GLY A 79 8.08 -1.60 -5.00
CA GLY A 79 8.00 -0.90 -3.71
C GLY A 79 8.15 0.62 -3.83
N GLN A 80 8.12 1.32 -2.69
CA GLN A 80 8.22 2.79 -2.66
C GLN A 80 9.61 3.31 -3.08
N GLY A 81 10.68 2.55 -2.82
CA GLY A 81 12.05 2.98 -3.10
C GLY A 81 12.31 3.36 -4.56
N ILE A 82 11.78 2.59 -5.53
CA ILE A 82 11.98 2.91 -6.96
C ILE A 82 11.28 4.21 -7.36
N LYS A 83 10.17 4.56 -6.71
CA LYS A 83 9.39 5.76 -6.99
C LYS A 83 10.17 7.01 -6.58
N ILE A 84 10.73 6.97 -5.38
CA ILE A 84 11.59 8.04 -4.84
C ILE A 84 12.88 8.13 -5.64
N PHE A 85 13.53 6.99 -5.89
CA PHE A 85 14.77 6.95 -6.67
C PHE A 85 14.58 7.52 -8.07
N SER A 86 13.47 7.21 -8.75
CA SER A 86 13.15 7.76 -10.07
C SER A 86 13.04 9.29 -10.04
N LEU A 87 12.38 9.85 -9.02
CA LEU A 87 12.30 11.29 -8.82
C LEU A 87 13.68 11.93 -8.59
N VAL A 88 14.48 11.36 -7.70
CA VAL A 88 15.85 11.83 -7.43
C VAL A 88 16.70 11.77 -8.69
N ALA A 89 16.67 10.64 -9.42
CA ALA A 89 17.39 10.48 -10.68
C ALA A 89 16.98 11.47 -11.76
N LYS A 90 15.68 11.77 -11.87
CA LYS A 90 15.18 12.80 -12.77
C LYS A 90 15.71 14.19 -12.40
N GLN A 91 15.71 14.53 -11.11
CA GLN A 91 16.21 15.83 -10.64
C GLN A 91 17.73 15.94 -10.85
N CYS A 92 18.51 14.94 -10.43
CA CYS A 92 19.96 14.89 -10.66
C CYS A 92 20.31 15.05 -12.14
N LYS A 93 19.55 14.42 -13.04
CA LYS A 93 19.75 14.58 -14.49
C LYS A 93 19.54 16.03 -14.95
N ASN A 94 18.49 16.69 -14.48
CA ASN A 94 18.21 18.10 -14.84
C ASN A 94 19.31 19.03 -14.34
N ASP A 95 19.87 18.74 -13.18
CA ASP A 95 20.92 19.53 -12.54
C ASP A 95 22.34 19.11 -13.01
N ASN A 96 22.43 18.17 -13.97
CA ASN A 96 23.67 17.63 -14.52
C ASN A 96 24.59 16.92 -13.49
N PHE A 97 23.99 16.25 -12.52
CA PHE A 97 24.65 15.39 -11.54
C PHE A 97 24.58 13.91 -11.93
N LEU A 98 25.63 13.17 -11.57
CA LEU A 98 25.69 11.72 -11.69
C LEU A 98 25.39 11.08 -10.33
N ILE A 99 24.51 10.07 -10.33
CA ILE A 99 24.25 9.27 -9.14
C ILE A 99 25.34 8.19 -9.03
N PRO A 100 26.06 8.10 -7.91
CA PRO A 100 27.08 7.08 -7.73
C PRO A 100 26.44 5.69 -7.67
N ASN A 101 27.00 4.74 -8.42
CA ASN A 101 26.65 3.34 -8.29
C ASN A 101 27.46 2.72 -7.15
N ILE A 102 26.92 2.79 -5.94
CA ILE A 102 27.53 2.17 -4.77
C ILE A 102 27.21 0.67 -4.84
N SER A 103 28.15 -0.15 -5.31
CA SER A 103 28.08 -1.58 -5.00
C SER A 103 28.21 -1.69 -3.49
N LYS A 104 27.23 -2.28 -2.81
CA LYS A 104 27.45 -2.72 -1.43
C LYS A 104 28.64 -3.67 -1.47
N SER A 105 29.84 -3.20 -1.13
CA SER A 105 30.87 -4.12 -0.69
C SER A 105 30.32 -4.67 0.62
N TRP A 106 29.81 -5.89 0.53
CA TRP A 106 29.75 -6.73 1.71
C TRP A 106 31.22 -7.13 1.91
N ASP A 107 31.99 -6.21 2.50
CA ASP A 107 33.37 -6.48 2.91
C ASP A 107 33.30 -7.49 4.05
N ILE A 108 33.13 -8.75 3.69
CA ILE A 108 33.46 -9.92 4.51
C ILE A 108 34.99 -9.97 4.56
N ASN A 109 35.66 -8.96 5.14
CA ASN A 109 37.12 -8.98 5.36
C ASN A 109 37.61 -7.92 6.36
N ASP A 110 36.77 -7.37 7.23
CA ASP A 110 37.30 -6.76 8.45
C ASP A 110 37.38 -7.84 9.53
N ASN A 111 38.57 -8.44 9.62
CA ASN A 111 39.08 -9.03 10.86
C ASN A 111 39.41 -7.88 11.83
N ASP A 112 38.43 -7.05 12.14
CA ASP A 112 38.49 -6.11 13.25
C ASP A 112 37.35 -6.45 14.20
N ASP A 113 37.79 -6.76 15.41
CA ASP A 113 37.07 -7.25 16.57
C ASP A 113 36.17 -6.14 17.14
N ASP A 114 35.16 -5.71 16.37
CA ASP A 114 34.21 -4.71 16.83
C ASP A 114 32.78 -5.07 16.43
N ASN A 115 31.99 -5.36 17.46
CA ASN A 115 30.56 -5.61 17.45
C ASN A 115 29.79 -4.32 17.07
N ASN A 116 30.06 -3.73 15.91
CA ASN A 116 29.51 -2.45 15.45
C ASN A 116 28.84 -2.57 14.06
N GLN A 117 28.28 -3.73 13.73
CA GLN A 117 27.27 -3.82 12.68
C GLN A 117 25.91 -3.39 13.25
N ASP A 118 25.34 -2.35 12.66
CA ASP A 118 23.92 -1.98 12.72
C ASP A 118 23.34 -1.55 14.07
N THR A 119 23.93 -0.52 14.70
CA THR A 119 23.09 0.34 15.55
C THR A 119 22.31 1.28 14.63
N GLY A 120 21.01 1.03 14.47
CA GLY A 120 20.13 1.92 13.72
C GLY A 120 20.23 3.37 14.22
N PHE A 121 19.99 4.34 13.33
CA PHE A 121 19.99 5.75 13.70
C PHE A 121 18.89 6.05 14.73
N GLU A 122 19.14 7.02 15.62
CA GLU A 122 18.14 7.46 16.59
C GLU A 122 16.91 8.03 15.87
N GLY A 123 15.73 7.56 16.28
CA GLY A 123 14.44 7.94 15.72
C GLY A 123 13.78 9.10 16.46
N ALA A 124 12.45 9.17 16.39
CA ALA A 124 11.68 10.15 17.16
C ALA A 124 11.64 9.79 18.65
N THR A 125 11.65 10.81 19.50
CA THR A 125 11.36 10.67 20.93
C THR A 125 9.85 10.71 21.17
N VAL A 126 9.33 9.83 22.02
CA VAL A 126 7.92 9.81 22.45
C VAL A 126 7.86 10.31 23.89
N LEU A 127 6.99 11.28 24.17
CA LEU A 127 6.76 11.78 25.53
C LEU A 127 5.97 10.76 26.35
N GLU A 128 6.31 10.61 27.62
CA GLU A 128 5.57 9.75 28.54
C GLU A 128 4.16 10.32 28.78
N PRO A 129 3.08 9.56 28.53
CA PRO A 129 1.73 10.06 28.70
C PRO A 129 1.31 10.04 30.17
N GLU A 130 0.63 11.11 30.60
CA GLU A 130 -0.15 11.05 31.82
C GLU A 130 -1.45 10.27 31.54
N THR A 131 -1.66 9.16 32.26
CA THR A 131 -2.82 8.29 32.03
C THR A 131 -3.96 8.67 32.97
N GLY A 132 -5.16 8.80 32.41
CA GLY A 132 -6.34 9.17 33.18
C GLY A 132 -7.56 9.44 32.31
N VAL A 133 -8.70 9.69 32.97
CA VAL A 133 -9.93 10.09 32.28
C VAL A 133 -10.08 11.61 32.39
N TYR A 134 -9.90 12.31 31.27
CA TYR A 134 -9.96 13.76 31.19
C TYR A 134 -11.39 14.21 30.83
N ILE A 135 -12.22 14.48 31.84
CA ILE A 135 -13.64 14.87 31.66
C ILE A 135 -13.89 16.36 31.94
N LYS A 136 -13.06 16.96 32.80
CA LYS A 136 -13.31 18.32 33.33
C LYS A 136 -12.87 19.42 32.38
N ASP A 137 -11.72 19.24 31.74
CA ASP A 137 -11.10 20.25 30.89
C ASP A 137 -10.89 19.69 29.46
N PRO A 138 -11.17 20.46 28.40
CA PRO A 138 -10.94 20.02 27.03
C PRO A 138 -9.44 19.90 26.73
N VAL A 139 -9.04 18.79 26.11
CA VAL A 139 -7.64 18.55 25.68
C VAL A 139 -7.45 19.08 24.26
N SER A 140 -6.57 20.06 24.11
CA SER A 140 -6.19 20.58 22.79
C SER A 140 -5.11 19.70 22.17
N VAL A 141 -5.29 19.30 20.91
CA VAL A 141 -4.32 18.48 20.15
C VAL A 141 -3.71 19.34 19.06
N PHE A 142 -2.39 19.53 19.12
CA PHE A 142 -1.60 20.22 18.10
C PHE A 142 -0.75 19.20 17.34
N ASP A 143 -0.65 19.37 16.02
CA ASP A 143 0.15 18.52 15.13
C ASP A 143 0.90 19.39 14.11
N TYR A 144 2.05 18.90 13.63
CA TYR A 144 2.84 19.57 12.61
C TYR A 144 2.48 19.04 11.22
N ALA A 145 2.15 19.93 10.29
CA ALA A 145 1.84 19.55 8.91
C ALA A 145 3.10 19.06 8.19
N SER A 146 3.20 17.75 7.94
CA SER A 146 4.32 17.12 7.22
C SER A 146 5.70 17.42 7.86
N LEU A 147 5.85 17.09 9.16
CA LEU A 147 7.05 17.35 9.96
C LEU A 147 8.36 17.04 9.21
N TYR A 148 8.62 15.78 8.84
CA TYR A 148 9.89 15.41 8.20
C TYR A 148 10.15 16.12 6.85
N PRO A 149 9.20 16.19 5.90
CA PRO A 149 9.38 17.00 4.71
C PRO A 149 9.65 18.48 5.00
N SER A 150 8.98 19.07 5.99
CA SER A 150 9.13 20.50 6.31
C SER A 150 10.48 20.87 6.93
N LEU A 151 11.20 19.89 7.50
CA LEU A 151 12.53 20.08 8.07
C LEU A 151 13.64 20.11 7.01
N ILE A 152 13.35 19.66 5.79
CA ILE A 152 14.31 19.60 4.68
C ILE A 152 13.95 20.74 3.70
N PRO A 153 14.67 21.88 3.72
CA PRO A 153 14.38 23.03 2.87
C PRO A 153 14.75 22.83 1.39
#